data_AF-A0A5C8GE04-F1
#
_entry.id   AF-A0A5C8GE04-F1
#
_cell.length_a   1.000
_cell.length_b   1.000
_cell.length_c   1.000
_cell.angle_alpha   90.00
_cell.angle_beta   90.00
_cell.angle_gamma   90.00
#
_symmetry.space_group_name_H-M   'P 1'
#
loop_
_entity.id
_entity.type
_entity.pdbx_description
1 polymer ?
#
loop_
_entity_poly.entity_id
_entity_poly.type
_entity_poly.pdbx_seq_one_letter_code
_entity_poly.pdbx_strand_id
1 'polypeptide(L)'
;MFKKFLTTIILSMLVVSSVFAQPPTPPSENGYAPMPPTHRHRKMPRGDIYGLCRMAGINLSEQQINDINKTNYDYESKIREAEYRKRGVDYKFEFEREKADIDLKTIKDLINQRKDIEKEIDYLRIEKEVSIFNVLTAEQREQINRIRYYR
;
A
#
# COMPACT_ATOMS: atom_id res chain seq x y z
N MET A 1 -6.62 -58.90 -41.02
CA MET A 1 -6.92 -58.42 -39.65
C MET A 1 -6.28 -57.08 -39.27
N PHE A 2 -5.40 -56.49 -40.07
CA PHE A 2 -4.80 -55.17 -39.77
C PHE A 2 -5.71 -53.95 -40.05
N LYS A 3 -6.69 -54.04 -40.96
CA LYS A 3 -7.59 -52.91 -41.29
C LYS A 3 -8.59 -52.55 -40.18
N LYS A 4 -9.03 -53.53 -39.37
CA LYS A 4 -9.98 -53.28 -38.26
C LYS A 4 -9.29 -52.72 -37.01
N PHE A 5 -7.98 -52.84 -36.90
CA PHE A 5 -7.20 -52.33 -35.76
C PHE A 5 -6.82 -50.85 -35.95
N LEU A 6 -6.55 -50.45 -37.19
CA LEU A 6 -6.17 -49.07 -37.52
C LEU A 6 -7.35 -48.09 -37.36
N THR A 7 -8.56 -48.52 -37.70
CA THR A 7 -9.78 -47.71 -37.60
C THR A 7 -10.15 -47.36 -36.16
N THR A 8 -9.85 -48.24 -35.21
CA THR A 8 -10.19 -48.06 -33.78
C THR A 8 -9.22 -47.09 -33.08
N ILE A 9 -7.97 -47.01 -33.56
CA ILE A 9 -6.95 -46.08 -33.04
C ILE A 9 -7.21 -44.66 -33.52
N ILE A 10 -7.64 -44.48 -34.77
CA ILE A 10 -7.94 -43.14 -35.32
C ILE A 10 -9.22 -42.56 -34.71
N LEU A 11 -10.24 -43.39 -34.46
CA LEU A 11 -11.50 -42.94 -33.87
C LEU A 11 -11.36 -42.57 -32.39
N SER A 12 -10.42 -43.18 -31.66
CA SER A 12 -10.16 -42.86 -30.24
C SER A 12 -9.33 -41.60 -30.04
N MET A 13 -8.49 -41.19 -31.01
CA MET A 13 -7.78 -39.90 -30.97
C MET A 13 -8.67 -38.68 -31.24
N LEU A 14 -9.81 -38.85 -31.91
CA LEU A 14 -10.71 -37.75 -32.28
C LEU A 14 -11.67 -37.29 -31.16
N VAL A 15 -11.81 -38.08 -30.08
CA VAL A 15 -12.78 -37.80 -28.99
C VAL A 15 -12.14 -37.09 -27.79
N VAL A 16 -10.80 -37.00 -27.71
CA VAL A 16 -10.11 -36.40 -26.56
C VAL A 16 -9.94 -34.88 -26.68
N SER A 17 -10.21 -34.29 -27.84
CA SER A 17 -10.01 -32.85 -28.10
C SER A 17 -11.22 -31.95 -27.79
N SER A 18 -12.34 -32.48 -27.28
CA SER A 18 -13.57 -31.71 -27.05
C SER A 18 -13.85 -31.31 -25.59
N VAL A 19 -12.97 -31.62 -24.62
CA VAL A 19 -13.25 -31.38 -23.18
C VAL A 19 -12.62 -30.09 -22.61
N PHE A 20 -11.92 -29.28 -23.40
CA PHE A 20 -11.34 -28.00 -22.94
C PHE A 20 -11.57 -26.80 -23.89
N ALA A 21 -12.68 -26.78 -24.62
CA ALA A 21 -13.09 -25.55 -25.31
C ALA A 21 -13.92 -24.66 -24.37
N GLN A 22 -13.27 -23.99 -23.41
CA GLN A 22 -13.85 -22.76 -22.86
C GLN A 22 -13.91 -21.73 -24.00
N PRO A 23 -15.05 -21.07 -24.25
CA PRO A 23 -15.11 -20.01 -25.25
C PRO A 23 -14.07 -18.94 -24.86
N PRO A 24 -13.29 -18.41 -25.82
CA PRO A 24 -12.30 -17.39 -25.51
C PRO A 24 -13.02 -16.19 -24.90
N THR A 25 -12.58 -15.78 -23.72
CA THR A 25 -12.99 -14.52 -23.10
C THR A 25 -12.83 -13.41 -24.13
N PRO A 26 -13.86 -12.58 -24.39
CA PRO A 26 -13.72 -11.48 -25.32
C PRO A 26 -12.52 -10.62 -24.90
N PRO A 27 -11.66 -10.22 -25.84
CA PRO A 27 -10.53 -9.36 -25.53
C PRO A 27 -11.05 -8.09 -24.87
N SER A 28 -10.40 -7.66 -23.77
CA SER A 28 -10.60 -6.30 -23.29
C SER A 28 -10.25 -5.33 -24.41
N GLU A 29 -10.91 -4.16 -24.48
CA GLU A 29 -10.68 -3.13 -25.51
C GLU A 29 -9.21 -2.75 -25.73
N ASN A 30 -8.31 -3.13 -24.80
CA ASN A 30 -6.88 -2.83 -24.84
C ASN A 30 -5.96 -4.06 -24.99
N GLY A 31 -6.48 -5.23 -25.37
CA GLY A 31 -5.67 -6.42 -25.71
C GLY A 31 -4.97 -7.12 -24.54
N TYR A 32 -5.24 -6.71 -23.30
CA TYR A 32 -4.71 -7.38 -22.12
C TYR A 32 -5.69 -8.46 -21.65
N ALA A 33 -5.16 -9.64 -21.32
CA ALA A 33 -5.91 -10.69 -20.63
C ALA A 33 -6.50 -10.10 -19.33
N PRO A 34 -7.76 -10.41 -18.97
CA PRO A 34 -8.31 -9.98 -17.69
C PRO A 34 -7.43 -10.57 -16.58
N MET A 35 -6.69 -9.73 -15.87
CA MET A 35 -5.95 -10.18 -14.70
C MET A 35 -6.97 -10.74 -13.69
N PRO A 36 -6.73 -11.93 -13.12
CA PRO A 36 -7.57 -12.42 -12.02
C PRO A 36 -7.53 -11.36 -10.91
N PRO A 37 -8.65 -11.11 -10.21
CA PRO A 37 -8.68 -10.13 -9.14
C PRO A 37 -7.68 -10.55 -8.07
N THR A 38 -6.50 -9.95 -8.10
CA THR A 38 -5.53 -10.13 -7.02
C THR A 38 -6.19 -9.60 -5.77
N HIS A 39 -6.69 -10.49 -4.91
CA HIS A 39 -6.97 -10.18 -3.53
C HIS A 39 -5.62 -9.86 -2.88
N ARG A 40 -5.07 -8.68 -3.19
CA ARG A 40 -4.01 -8.11 -2.39
C ARG A 40 -4.67 -7.88 -1.05
N HIS A 41 -4.45 -8.80 -0.10
CA HIS A 41 -4.54 -8.47 1.31
C HIS A 41 -3.57 -7.31 1.53
N ARG A 42 -4.02 -6.08 1.27
CA ARG A 42 -3.28 -4.87 1.61
C ARG A 42 -3.15 -4.96 3.11
N LYS A 43 -1.95 -5.30 3.59
CA LYS A 43 -1.61 -5.12 4.99
C LYS A 43 -1.91 -3.64 5.27
N MET A 44 -2.92 -3.41 6.10
CA MET A 44 -3.30 -2.06 6.48
C MET A 44 -2.04 -1.34 7.00
N PRO A 45 -1.77 -0.10 6.55
CA PRO A 45 -0.69 0.69 7.09
C PRO A 45 -0.79 0.70 8.62
N ARG A 46 0.34 0.57 9.32
CA ARG A 46 0.36 0.85 10.76
C ARG A 46 -0.16 2.27 10.96
N GLY A 47 -1.04 2.44 11.94
CA GLY A 47 -1.62 3.74 12.25
C GLY A 47 -2.92 4.12 11.54
N ASP A 48 -3.41 3.30 10.61
CA ASP A 48 -4.69 3.60 9.93
C ASP A 48 -5.90 3.33 10.85
N ILE A 49 -6.12 4.21 11.82
CA ILE A 49 -7.23 4.12 12.79
C ILE A 49 -8.58 4.14 12.09
N TYR A 50 -8.72 4.96 11.05
CA TYR A 50 -9.95 5.01 10.26
C TYR A 50 -10.26 3.67 9.58
N GLY A 51 -9.25 3.06 8.95
CA GLY A 51 -9.37 1.70 8.42
C GLY A 51 -9.65 0.67 9.51
N LEU A 52 -9.08 0.83 10.72
CA LEU A 52 -9.31 -0.08 11.84
C LEU A 52 -10.76 0.00 12.29
N CYS A 53 -11.33 1.21 12.41
CA CYS A 53 -12.74 1.39 12.75
C CYS A 53 -13.65 0.67 11.73
N ARG A 54 -13.39 0.83 10.43
CA ARG A 54 -14.17 0.13 9.39
C ARG A 54 -14.05 -1.39 9.47
N MET A 55 -12.85 -1.91 9.69
CA MET A 55 -12.62 -3.35 9.83
C MET A 55 -13.27 -3.93 11.09
N ALA A 56 -13.35 -3.12 12.15
CA ALA A 56 -13.92 -3.48 13.44
C ALA A 56 -15.45 -3.34 13.51
N GLY A 57 -16.11 -2.85 12.45
CA GLY A 57 -17.54 -2.53 12.48
C GLY A 57 -17.88 -1.37 13.41
N ILE A 58 -16.92 -0.49 13.70
CA ILE A 58 -17.12 0.68 14.56
C ILE A 58 -17.76 1.78 13.72
N ASN A 59 -19.01 2.11 14.04
CA ASN A 59 -19.72 3.21 13.41
C ASN A 59 -19.16 4.55 13.88
N LEU A 60 -18.75 5.39 12.94
CA LEU A 60 -18.33 6.77 13.18
C LEU A 60 -19.48 7.71 12.83
N SER A 61 -19.68 8.74 13.64
CA SER A 61 -20.61 9.82 13.29
C SER A 61 -20.07 10.65 12.12
N GLU A 62 -20.95 11.36 11.40
CA GLU A 62 -20.54 12.26 10.32
C GLU A 62 -19.53 13.31 10.77
N GLN A 63 -19.73 13.86 11.98
CA GLN A 63 -18.79 14.81 12.57
C GLN A 63 -17.40 14.18 12.77
N GLN A 64 -17.33 12.97 13.32
CA GLN A 64 -16.07 12.25 13.49
C GLN A 64 -15.38 11.97 12.14
N ILE A 65 -16.15 11.60 11.12
CA ILE A 65 -15.60 11.37 9.76
C ILE A 65 -15.00 12.66 9.21
N ASN A 66 -15.70 13.79 9.36
CA ASN A 66 -15.22 15.09 8.92
C ASN A 66 -13.94 15.51 9.66
N ASP A 67 -13.89 15.34 10.98
CA ASP A 67 -12.73 15.69 11.80
C ASP A 67 -11.52 14.82 11.47
N ILE A 68 -11.73 13.52 11.21
CA ILE A 68 -10.68 12.59 10.77
C ILE A 68 -10.16 12.98 9.39
N ASN A 69 -11.05 13.31 8.45
CA ASN A 69 -10.65 13.70 7.08
C ASN A 69 -9.84 15.00 7.10
N LYS A 70 -10.27 16.00 7.89
CA LYS A 70 -9.53 17.25 8.08
C LYS A 70 -8.15 16.98 8.67
N THR A 71 -8.08 16.18 9.74
CA THR A 71 -6.81 15.79 10.37
C THR A 71 -5.88 15.11 9.37
N ASN A 72 -6.39 14.14 8.60
CA ASN A 72 -5.61 13.48 7.56
C ASN A 72 -5.07 14.49 6.54
N TYR A 73 -5.90 15.38 6.02
CA TYR A 73 -5.48 16.39 5.05
C TYR A 73 -4.35 17.27 5.59
N ASP A 74 -4.51 17.81 6.79
CA ASP A 74 -3.55 18.72 7.41
C ASP A 74 -2.19 18.05 7.64
N TYR A 75 -2.17 16.83 8.17
CA TYR A 75 -0.93 16.10 8.44
C TYR A 75 -0.28 15.53 7.18
N GLU A 76 -1.05 15.03 6.21
CA GLU A 76 -0.50 14.56 4.93
C GLU A 76 0.17 15.70 4.16
N SER A 77 -0.35 16.93 4.25
CA SER A 77 0.30 18.12 3.70
C SER A 77 1.67 18.37 4.36
N LYS A 78 1.73 18.41 5.69
CA LYS A 78 2.97 18.62 6.46
C LYS A 78 4.01 17.53 6.22
N ILE A 79 3.59 16.27 6.19
CA ILE A 79 4.46 15.13 5.90
C ILE A 79 5.04 15.25 4.49
N ARG A 80 4.22 15.58 3.49
CA ARG A 80 4.68 15.76 2.11
C ARG A 80 5.70 16.88 1.97
N GLU A 81 5.49 17.99 2.69
CA GLU A 81 6.44 19.10 2.74
C GLU A 81 7.78 18.66 3.36
N ALA A 82 7.75 17.93 4.47
CA ALA A 82 8.95 17.37 5.09
C ALA A 82 9.66 16.37 4.15
N GLU A 83 8.93 15.49 3.47
CA GLU A 83 9.48 14.58 2.46
C GLU A 83 10.09 15.31 1.26
N TYR A 84 9.54 16.47 0.88
CA TYR A 84 10.13 17.33 -0.14
C TYR A 84 11.45 17.95 0.34
N ARG A 85 11.49 18.48 1.57
CA ARG A 85 12.73 18.99 2.18
C ARG A 85 13.80 17.90 2.25
N LYS A 86 13.42 16.68 2.65
CA LYS A 86 14.32 15.52 2.71
C LYS A 86 14.97 15.26 1.34
N ARG A 87 14.16 15.20 0.27
CA ARG A 87 14.69 15.03 -1.10
C ARG A 87 15.66 16.13 -1.50
N GLY A 88 15.39 17.38 -1.09
CA GLY A 88 16.32 18.49 -1.28
C GLY A 88 17.67 18.27 -0.61
N VAL A 89 17.70 17.69 0.60
CA VAL A 89 18.93 17.31 1.30
C VAL A 89 19.62 16.14 0.59
N ASP A 90 18.87 15.13 0.15
CA ASP A 90 19.42 13.97 -0.57
C ASP A 90 20.11 14.39 -1.87
N TYR A 91 19.53 15.32 -2.65
CA TYR A 91 20.19 15.85 -3.85
C TYR A 91 21.49 16.57 -3.55
N LYS A 92 21.52 17.40 -2.50
CA LYS A 92 22.76 18.08 -2.07
C LYS A 92 23.81 17.06 -1.63
N PHE A 93 23.40 16.03 -0.89
CA PHE A 93 24.28 14.97 -0.43
C PHE A 93 24.95 14.24 -1.60
N GLU A 94 24.17 13.86 -2.61
CA GLU A 94 24.69 13.22 -3.83
C GLU A 94 25.68 14.13 -4.56
N PHE A 95 25.32 15.40 -4.77
CA PHE A 95 26.20 16.37 -5.42
C PHE A 95 27.54 16.58 -4.69
N GLU A 96 27.52 16.73 -3.36
CA GLU A 96 28.74 16.92 -2.57
C GLU A 96 29.65 15.68 -2.59
N ARG A 97 29.07 14.49 -2.70
CA ARG A 97 29.83 13.22 -2.73
C ARG A 97 30.52 12.97 -4.08
N GLU A 98 30.03 13.57 -5.16
CA GLU A 98 30.60 13.43 -6.50
C GLU A 98 31.75 14.42 -6.79
N LYS A 99 32.01 15.37 -5.88
CA LYS A 99 33.11 16.32 -6.02
C LYS A 99 34.46 15.61 -5.93
N ALA A 100 35.44 16.14 -6.65
CA ALA A 100 36.83 15.66 -6.60
C ALA A 100 37.49 15.91 -5.23
N ASP A 101 37.09 16.99 -4.54
CA ASP A 101 37.49 17.30 -3.17
C ASP A 101 36.24 17.29 -2.28
N ILE A 102 36.06 16.19 -1.54
CA ILE A 102 34.87 15.95 -0.72
C ILE A 102 35.04 16.60 0.65
N ASP A 103 34.17 17.56 0.97
CA ASP A 103 34.12 18.14 2.32
C ASP A 103 33.32 17.24 3.28
N LEU A 104 34.05 16.46 4.08
CA LEU A 104 33.47 15.58 5.10
C LEU A 104 32.63 16.32 6.15
N LYS A 105 32.91 17.61 6.43
CA LYS A 105 32.11 18.40 7.36
C LYS A 105 30.72 18.65 6.77
N THR A 106 30.66 19.11 5.52
CA THR A 106 29.40 19.31 4.79
C THR A 106 28.61 18.00 4.68
N ILE A 107 29.27 16.87 4.36
CA ILE A 107 28.62 15.55 4.33
C ILE A 107 27.99 15.19 5.68
N LYS A 108 28.71 15.39 6.79
CA LYS A 108 28.21 15.13 8.14
C LYS A 108 27.00 16.00 8.47
N ASP A 109 27.03 17.27 8.11
CA ASP A 109 25.92 18.21 8.36
C ASP A 109 24.68 17.84 7.55
N LEU A 110 24.83 17.42 6.29
CA LEU A 110 23.72 16.92 5.46
C LEU A 110 23.10 15.63 6.01
N ILE A 111 23.92 14.70 6.53
CA ILE A 111 23.42 13.49 7.20
C ILE A 111 22.58 13.85 8.43
N ASN A 112 23.03 14.81 9.24
CA ASN A 112 22.30 15.24 10.43
C ASN A 112 20.97 15.90 10.04
N GLN A 113 20.99 16.82 9.07
CA GLN A 113 19.76 17.44 8.55
C GLN A 113 18.75 16.41 8.05
N ARG A 114 19.21 15.39 7.30
CA ARG A 114 18.35 14.31 6.83
C ARG A 114 17.70 13.55 7.99
N LYS A 115 18.48 13.20 9.02
CA LYS A 115 17.98 12.49 10.20
C LYS A 115 16.98 13.32 11.01
N ASP A 116 17.21 14.62 11.12
CA ASP A 116 16.27 15.52 11.80
C ASP A 116 14.93 15.58 11.08
N ILE A 117 14.93 15.61 9.74
CA ILE A 117 13.71 15.56 8.92
C ILE A 117 13.03 14.19 9.02
N GLU A 118 13.77 13.09 9.03
CA GLU A 118 13.20 11.75 9.23
C GLU A 118 12.49 11.63 10.57
N LYS A 119 13.13 12.14 11.64
CA LYS A 119 12.52 12.22 12.98
C LYS A 119 11.25 13.06 12.97
N GLU A 120 11.25 14.19 12.27
CA GLU A 120 10.07 15.05 12.12
C GLU A 120 8.92 14.32 11.42
N ILE A 121 9.19 13.62 10.31
CA ILE A 121 8.19 12.83 9.59
C ILE A 121 7.59 11.75 10.48
N ASP A 122 8.43 11.01 11.22
CA ASP A 122 7.96 9.97 12.13
C ASP A 122 7.11 10.55 13.27
N TYR A 123 7.52 11.70 13.82
CA TYR A 123 6.72 12.43 14.81
C TYR A 123 5.35 12.82 14.24
N LEU A 124 5.31 13.46 13.07
CA LEU A 124 4.06 13.88 12.42
C LEU A 124 3.11 12.70 12.15
N ARG A 125 3.64 11.53 11.79
CA ARG A 125 2.84 10.31 11.59
C ARG A 125 2.20 9.86 12.91
N ILE A 126 2.97 9.80 13.98
CA ILE A 126 2.46 9.40 15.31
C ILE A 126 1.46 10.45 15.84
N GLU A 127 1.76 11.73 15.70
CA GLU A 127 0.91 12.83 16.14
C GLU A 127 -0.43 12.83 15.39
N LYS A 128 -0.41 12.53 14.08
CA LYS A 128 -1.62 12.30 13.28
C LYS A 128 -2.44 11.14 13.84
N GLU A 129 -1.81 10.00 14.14
CA GLU A 129 -2.50 8.84 14.74
C GLU A 129 -3.15 9.20 16.07
N VAL A 130 -2.43 9.88 16.97
CA VAL A 130 -2.97 10.32 18.27
C VAL A 130 -4.14 11.27 18.09
N SER A 131 -4.02 12.22 17.16
CA SER A 131 -5.07 13.19 16.84
C SER A 131 -6.35 12.50 16.35
N ILE A 132 -6.23 11.54 15.43
CA ILE A 132 -7.38 10.72 14.95
C ILE A 132 -7.95 9.86 16.07
N PHE A 133 -7.11 9.27 16.92
CA PHE A 133 -7.57 8.46 18.05
C PHE A 133 -8.41 9.26 19.06
N ASN A 134 -8.08 10.55 19.23
CA ASN A 134 -8.78 11.44 20.16
C ASN A 134 -10.15 11.90 19.65
N VAL A 135 -10.43 11.78 18.35
CA VAL A 135 -11.78 12.02 17.77
C VAL A 135 -12.77 10.92 18.17
N LEU A 136 -12.29 9.73 18.52
CA LEU A 136 -13.13 8.60 18.90
C LEU A 136 -13.73 8.79 20.31
N THR A 137 -14.84 8.11 20.59
CA THR A 137 -15.37 8.01 21.96
C THR A 137 -14.50 7.08 22.81
N ALA A 138 -14.67 7.11 24.13
CA ALA A 138 -13.94 6.21 25.03
C ALA A 138 -14.17 4.73 24.69
N GLU A 139 -15.42 4.34 24.39
CA GLU A 139 -15.80 2.97 24.02
C GLU A 139 -15.15 2.55 22.69
N GLN A 140 -15.18 3.42 21.68
CA GLN A 140 -14.55 3.18 20.38
C GLN A 140 -13.03 3.00 20.53
N ARG A 141 -12.39 3.83 21.36
CA ARG A 141 -10.95 3.70 21.67
C ARG A 141 -10.63 2.35 22.32
N GLU A 142 -11.46 1.89 23.25
CA GLU A 142 -11.28 0.60 23.90
C GLU A 142 -11.40 -0.56 22.90
N GLN A 143 -12.39 -0.51 22.01
CA GLN A 143 -12.56 -1.49 20.93
C GLN A 143 -11.32 -1.55 20.02
N ILE A 144 -10.77 -0.39 19.63
CA ILE A 144 -9.54 -0.31 18.84
C ILE A 144 -8.34 -0.88 19.59
N ASN A 145 -8.20 -0.57 20.89
CA ASN A 145 -7.09 -1.07 21.70
C ASN A 145 -7.11 -2.59 21.83
N ARG A 146 -8.29 -3.21 21.99
CA ARG A 146 -8.43 -4.68 21.98
C ARG A 146 -7.93 -5.26 20.67
N ILE A 147 -8.31 -4.68 19.53
CA ILE A 147 -7.87 -5.15 18.21
C ILE A 147 -6.36 -5.03 18.05
N ARG A 148 -5.76 -3.93 18.52
CA ARG A 148 -4.30 -3.74 18.48
C ARG A 148 -3.55 -4.76 19.34
N TYR A 149 -4.11 -5.13 20.49
CA TYR A 149 -3.47 -6.07 21.42
C TYR A 149 -3.44 -7.51 20.87
N TYR A 150 -4.45 -7.91 20.10
CA TYR A 150 -4.57 -9.26 19.55
C TYR A 150 -4.00 -9.42 18.11
N ARG A 151 -3.29 -8.41 17.60
CA ARG A 151 -2.70 -8.42 16.24
C ARG A 151 -1.18 -8.57 16.29
#